data_AF-A0A5J6CH91-F1
#
_entry.id   AF-A0A5J6CH91-F1
#
_cell.length_a   1.000
_cell.length_b   1.000
_cell.length_c   1.000
_cell.angle_alpha   90.00
_cell.angle_beta   90.00
_cell.angle_gamma   90.00
#
_symmetry.space_group_name_H-M   'P 1'
#
loop_
_entity.id
_entity.type
_entity.pdbx_description
1 polymer ?
#
loop_
_entity_poly.entity_id
_entity_poly.type
_entity_poly.pdbx_seq_one_letter_code
_entity_poly.pdbx_strand_id
1 'polypeptide(L)'
;DTDECSVGNPCGNGTCKNVIGGFECTCEEGFEPGPMMTCEDINECAQNPLLCAFRCVNTYGSYECKCPTGYVLREDRRMCRDEDECEEGKHDCTEKQMECKNLIGTYICICGPGYQRRPDGEGCVDENECQTKPGICENGRCLNTRGSYTCECNDGFTASPTQDECLDNREGYCFTEVLQNMCQIGSSNRNPVTKSECCCDGGRGWGPHCEICPFQGTVAFKKLCPHGRGFMTNGA
;
A
#
# COMPACT_ATOMS: atom_id res chain seq x y z
N ASP A 1 -22.37 13.49 71.26
CA ASP A 1 -22.10 13.30 69.84
C ASP A 1 -21.97 14.68 69.25
N THR A 2 -20.81 14.99 68.69
CA THR A 2 -20.56 16.26 68.00
C THR A 2 -20.81 16.00 66.52
N ASP A 3 -21.57 16.83 65.82
CA ASP A 3 -21.78 16.64 64.38
C ASP A 3 -20.60 17.21 63.58
N GLU A 4 -19.66 16.35 63.18
CA GLU A 4 -18.48 16.78 62.42
C GLU A 4 -18.83 17.26 61.00
N CYS A 5 -19.96 16.81 60.43
CA CYS A 5 -20.42 17.24 59.11
C CYS A 5 -20.94 18.68 59.10
N SER A 6 -21.33 19.21 60.27
CA SER A 6 -21.78 20.60 60.44
C SER A 6 -20.61 21.59 60.65
N VAL A 7 -19.39 21.09 60.91
CA VAL A 7 -18.19 21.91 61.17
C VAL A 7 -17.45 22.26 59.86
N GLY A 8 -17.59 21.46 58.80
CA GLY A 8 -16.97 21.69 57.50
C GLY A 8 -17.22 20.53 56.52
N ASN A 9 -16.36 20.38 55.50
CA ASN A 9 -16.32 19.20 54.65
C ASN A 9 -15.12 18.31 55.05
N PRO A 10 -15.27 17.42 56.05
CA PRO A 10 -14.19 16.54 56.47
C PRO A 10 -13.87 15.44 55.44
N CYS A 11 -14.80 15.11 54.55
CA CYS A 11 -14.64 14.02 53.57
C CYS A 11 -13.89 14.45 52.29
N GLY A 12 -13.87 15.74 51.96
CA GLY A 12 -13.31 16.24 50.70
C GLY A 12 -14.20 15.89 49.50
N ASN A 13 -13.74 15.00 48.62
CA ASN A 13 -14.49 14.45 47.48
C ASN A 13 -15.43 13.31 47.89
N GLY A 14 -16.29 13.59 48.86
CA GLY A 14 -17.25 12.63 49.38
C GLY A 14 -18.34 13.30 50.20
N THR A 15 -19.40 12.55 50.47
CA THR A 15 -20.51 13.01 51.30
C THR A 15 -20.32 12.55 52.75
N CYS A 16 -20.44 13.48 53.69
CA CYS A 16 -20.33 13.22 55.12
C CYS A 16 -21.68 12.77 55.72
N LYS A 17 -21.63 11.74 56.57
CA LYS A 17 -22.76 11.26 57.36
C LYS A 17 -22.36 11.15 58.83
N ASN A 18 -23.02 11.93 59.68
CA ASN A 18 -22.78 11.89 61.12
C ASN A 18 -23.30 10.57 61.74
N VAL A 19 -22.50 9.95 62.59
CA VAL A 19 -22.83 8.69 63.29
C VAL A 19 -22.42 8.77 64.76
N ILE A 20 -22.96 7.90 65.62
CA ILE A 20 -22.64 7.97 67.04
C ILE A 20 -21.16 7.64 67.26
N GLY A 21 -20.39 8.61 67.76
CA GLY A 21 -18.96 8.46 68.02
C GLY A 21 -18.03 8.92 66.88
N GLY A 22 -18.56 9.56 65.83
CA GLY A 22 -17.77 10.19 64.76
C GLY A 22 -18.58 10.40 63.47
N PHE A 23 -17.92 10.36 62.32
CA PHE A 23 -18.57 10.51 61.01
C PHE A 23 -18.15 9.40 60.05
N GLU A 24 -18.97 9.13 59.04
CA GLU A 24 -18.73 8.20 57.94
C GLU A 24 -18.72 8.96 56.62
N CYS A 25 -17.77 8.67 55.73
CA CYS A 25 -17.67 9.30 54.42
C CYS A 25 -18.03 8.31 53.31
N THR A 26 -18.95 8.70 52.43
CA THR A 26 -19.21 8.00 51.18
C THR A 26 -18.53 8.76 50.04
N CYS A 27 -17.46 8.17 49.51
CA CYS A 27 -16.62 8.81 48.49
C CYS A 27 -17.27 8.81 47.11
N GLU A 28 -16.95 9.83 46.32
CA GLU A 28 -17.35 9.94 44.91
C GLU A 28 -16.63 8.88 44.04
N GLU A 29 -17.11 8.68 42.80
CA GLU A 29 -16.44 7.77 41.86
C GLU A 29 -15.01 8.23 41.59
N GLY A 30 -14.05 7.29 41.63
CA GLY A 30 -12.61 7.58 41.54
C GLY A 30 -11.92 7.84 42.88
N PHE A 31 -12.63 7.73 44.01
CA PHE A 31 -12.07 7.93 45.35
C PHE A 31 -12.31 6.74 46.29
N GLU A 32 -11.34 6.45 47.15
CA GLU A 32 -11.43 5.41 48.19
C GLU A 32 -11.26 5.99 49.60
N PRO A 33 -11.88 5.37 50.64
CA PRO A 33 -11.71 5.82 52.02
C PRO A 33 -10.26 5.63 52.49
N GLY A 34 -9.59 6.75 52.78
CA GLY A 34 -8.25 6.78 53.35
C GLY A 34 -8.23 6.49 54.86
N PRO A 35 -7.03 6.33 55.46
CA PRO A 35 -6.85 5.95 56.86
C PRO A 35 -7.41 6.96 57.89
N MET A 36 -7.67 8.21 57.47
CA MET A 36 -8.27 9.25 58.32
C MET A 36 -9.75 9.50 58.00
N MET A 37 -10.45 8.54 57.36
CA MET A 37 -11.84 8.68 56.91
C MET A 37 -12.03 9.85 55.93
N THR A 38 -11.00 10.17 55.14
CA THR A 38 -11.04 11.15 54.05
C THR A 38 -11.08 10.44 52.72
N CYS A 39 -11.71 11.02 51.70
CA CYS A 39 -11.72 10.43 50.37
C CYS A 39 -10.42 10.76 49.65
N GLU A 40 -9.61 9.72 49.41
CA GLU A 40 -8.34 9.79 48.71
C GLU A 40 -8.50 9.29 47.27
N ASP A 41 -7.73 9.89 46.36
CA ASP A 41 -7.75 9.55 44.94
C ASP A 41 -7.33 8.09 44.71
N ILE A 42 -8.12 7.35 43.95
CA ILE A 42 -7.77 5.98 43.56
C ILE A 42 -6.73 6.08 42.45
N ASN A 43 -5.57 5.46 42.64
CA ASN A 43 -4.61 5.32 41.56
C ASN A 43 -4.96 4.12 40.67
N GLU A 44 -5.82 4.31 39.66
CA GLU A 44 -6.29 3.21 38.81
C GLU A 44 -5.14 2.57 38.02
N CYS A 45 -4.11 3.36 37.70
CA CYS A 45 -2.90 2.88 37.03
C CYS A 45 -2.09 1.91 37.91
N ALA A 46 -2.06 2.12 39.22
CA ALA A 46 -1.40 1.23 40.17
C ALA A 46 -2.25 -0.02 40.46
N GLN A 47 -3.58 0.14 40.49
CA GLN A 47 -4.51 -0.98 40.72
C GLN A 47 -4.58 -1.93 39.51
N ASN A 48 -4.56 -1.41 38.28
CA ASN A 48 -4.59 -2.21 37.06
C ASN A 48 -3.50 -1.79 36.06
N PRO A 49 -2.33 -2.47 36.07
CA PRO A 49 -1.26 -2.19 35.13
C PRO A 49 -1.61 -2.40 33.64
N LEU A 50 -2.68 -3.15 33.34
CA LEU A 50 -3.13 -3.45 31.97
C LEU A 50 -4.32 -2.58 31.53
N LEU A 51 -4.63 -1.51 32.27
CA LEU A 51 -5.77 -0.63 32.01
C LEU A 51 -5.67 0.12 30.68
N CYS A 52 -4.46 0.49 30.27
CA CYS A 52 -4.16 1.22 29.04
C CYS A 52 -3.25 0.37 28.13
N ALA A 53 -3.40 0.54 26.81
CA ALA A 53 -2.58 -0.19 25.84
C ALA A 53 -1.09 0.19 25.84
N PHE A 54 -0.75 1.43 26.20
CA PHE A 54 0.63 1.92 26.21
C PHE A 54 1.05 2.55 27.53
N ARG A 55 0.47 3.71 27.89
CA ARG A 55 0.84 4.42 29.12
C ARG A 55 -0.40 4.90 29.85
N CYS A 56 -0.52 4.55 31.13
CA CYS A 56 -1.52 5.07 32.05
C CYS A 56 -0.93 6.26 32.83
N VAL A 57 -1.72 7.32 32.99
CA VAL A 57 -1.39 8.49 33.82
C VAL A 57 -2.54 8.71 34.79
N ASN A 58 -2.24 8.61 36.08
CA ASN A 58 -3.21 8.88 37.13
C ASN A 58 -3.51 10.39 37.19
N THR A 59 -4.79 10.73 37.33
CA THR A 59 -5.27 12.11 37.48
C THR A 59 -6.18 12.20 38.68
N TYR A 60 -6.44 13.39 39.21
CA TYR A 60 -7.28 13.51 40.38
C TYR A 60 -8.75 13.20 40.05
N GLY A 61 -9.28 12.11 40.60
CA GLY A 61 -10.61 11.55 40.39
C GLY A 61 -10.75 10.67 39.14
N SER A 62 -9.67 10.37 38.41
CA SER A 62 -9.72 9.53 37.21
C SER A 62 -8.33 9.13 36.70
N TYR A 63 -8.26 8.52 35.52
CA TYR A 63 -7.01 8.28 34.80
C TYR A 63 -7.12 8.65 33.33
N GLU A 64 -5.96 8.89 32.71
CA GLU A 64 -5.84 9.12 31.29
C GLU A 64 -4.86 8.14 30.66
N CYS A 65 -5.29 7.42 29.62
CA CYS A 65 -4.38 6.66 28.77
C CYS A 65 -3.70 7.58 27.76
N LYS A 66 -2.42 7.35 27.48
CA LYS A 66 -1.64 8.05 26.46
C LYS A 66 -1.10 7.05 25.45
N CYS A 67 -1.06 7.47 24.18
CA CYS A 67 -0.52 6.70 23.07
C CYS A 67 0.91 7.17 22.73
N PRO A 68 1.75 6.31 22.14
CA PRO A 68 3.04 6.72 21.61
C PRO A 68 2.86 7.65 20.40
N THR A 69 3.93 8.32 19.97
CA THR A 69 3.93 9.15 18.75
C THR A 69 3.50 8.33 17.54
N GLY A 70 2.68 8.90 16.65
CA GLY A 70 2.10 8.22 15.48
C GLY A 70 0.82 7.43 15.79
N TYR A 71 0.26 7.57 17.00
CA TYR A 71 -0.94 6.88 17.41
C TYR A 71 -1.89 7.80 18.17
N VAL A 72 -3.19 7.57 17.98
CA VAL A 72 -4.27 8.28 18.66
C VAL A 72 -5.16 7.32 19.46
N LEU A 73 -5.78 7.84 20.53
CA LEU A 73 -6.73 7.08 21.34
C LEU A 73 -7.95 6.68 20.51
N ARG A 74 -8.38 5.42 20.68
CA ARG A 74 -9.67 4.94 20.16
C ARG A 74 -10.83 5.48 20.99
N GLU A 75 -12.05 5.22 20.53
CA GLU A 75 -13.28 5.63 21.21
C GLU A 75 -13.40 5.07 22.64
N ASP A 76 -12.78 3.93 22.92
CA ASP A 76 -12.74 3.31 24.24
C ASP A 76 -11.81 4.03 25.24
N ARG A 77 -11.04 5.02 24.78
CA ARG A 77 -10.04 5.79 25.54
C ARG A 77 -8.98 4.94 26.24
N ARG A 78 -8.79 3.68 25.82
CA ARG A 78 -7.84 2.74 26.44
C ARG A 78 -6.88 2.12 25.42
N MET A 79 -7.36 1.91 24.19
CA MET A 79 -6.56 1.38 23.10
C MET A 79 -6.06 2.50 22.19
N CYS A 80 -4.90 2.25 21.58
CA CYS A 80 -4.32 3.12 20.57
C CYS A 80 -4.62 2.56 19.18
N ARG A 81 -4.92 3.45 18.24
CA ARG A 81 -4.91 3.15 16.81
C ARG A 81 -3.83 3.98 16.14
N ASP A 82 -3.38 3.48 15.01
CA ASP A 82 -2.54 4.22 14.08
C ASP A 82 -3.19 5.55 13.71
N GLU A 83 -2.40 6.61 13.67
CA GLU A 83 -2.82 7.92 13.15
C GLU A 83 -2.46 7.96 11.67
N ASP A 84 -3.45 7.88 10.78
CA ASP A 84 -3.18 7.93 9.34
C ASP A 84 -2.84 9.36 8.93
N GLU A 85 -1.55 9.69 8.89
CA GLU A 85 -1.15 11.05 8.60
C GLU A 85 -1.48 11.46 7.17
N CYS A 86 -1.60 10.50 6.24
CA CYS A 86 -1.94 10.75 4.84
C CYS A 86 -3.42 11.09 4.65
N GLU A 87 -4.33 10.38 5.31
CA GLU A 87 -5.76 10.67 5.26
C GLU A 87 -6.12 11.94 6.06
N GLU A 88 -5.44 12.15 7.20
CA GLU A 88 -5.69 13.31 8.07
C GLU A 88 -4.94 14.58 7.64
N GLY A 89 -4.08 14.51 6.61
CA GLY A 89 -3.32 15.65 6.10
C GLY A 89 -2.23 16.15 7.07
N LYS A 90 -1.73 15.28 7.95
CA LYS A 90 -0.68 15.56 8.95
C LYS A 90 0.73 15.25 8.43
N HIS A 91 0.96 15.45 7.13
CA HIS A 91 2.20 15.14 6.46
C HIS A 91 2.74 16.34 5.66
N ASP A 92 4.05 16.39 5.41
CA ASP A 92 4.71 17.44 4.64
C ASP A 92 4.97 17.05 3.17
N CYS A 93 4.55 15.85 2.75
CA CYS A 93 4.84 15.31 1.41
C CYS A 93 4.37 16.22 0.25
N THR A 94 3.22 16.88 0.39
CA THR A 94 2.65 17.72 -0.67
C THR A 94 3.52 18.95 -0.95
N GLU A 95 4.16 19.52 0.09
CA GLU A 95 5.07 20.66 -0.07
C GLU A 95 6.29 20.29 -0.91
N LYS A 96 6.69 19.01 -0.86
CA LYS A 96 7.81 18.43 -1.60
C LYS A 96 7.40 17.82 -2.96
N GLN A 97 6.13 17.95 -3.37
CA GLN A 97 5.56 17.32 -4.56
C GLN A 97 5.69 15.78 -4.56
N MET A 98 5.54 15.17 -3.38
CA MET A 98 5.66 13.73 -3.17
C MET A 98 4.32 13.12 -2.77
N GLU A 99 4.18 11.81 -2.98
CA GLU A 99 3.02 11.04 -2.55
C GLU A 99 3.23 10.53 -1.12
N CYS A 100 2.20 10.70 -0.28
CA CYS A 100 2.20 10.17 1.08
C CYS A 100 1.82 8.68 1.09
N LYS A 101 2.55 7.87 1.86
CA LYS A 101 2.17 6.50 2.21
C LYS A 101 2.17 6.35 3.72
N ASN A 102 1.01 5.97 4.25
CA ASN A 102 0.85 5.69 5.67
C ASN A 102 1.54 4.36 6.01
N LEU A 103 2.22 4.31 7.14
CA LEU A 103 2.82 3.13 7.73
C LEU A 103 2.41 3.06 9.21
N ILE A 104 2.51 1.89 9.81
CA ILE A 104 2.13 1.75 11.22
C ILE A 104 3.10 2.57 12.10
N GLY A 105 2.56 3.60 12.76
CA GLY A 105 3.22 4.53 13.67
C GLY A 105 3.97 5.68 12.99
N THR A 106 3.89 5.85 11.67
CA THR A 106 4.56 6.92 10.91
C THR A 106 4.08 6.96 9.46
N TYR A 107 4.38 8.02 8.73
CA TYR A 107 4.26 8.05 7.27
C TYR A 107 5.62 8.12 6.56
N ILE A 108 5.61 7.87 5.24
CA ILE A 108 6.74 8.14 4.35
C ILE A 108 6.28 8.88 3.10
N CYS A 109 7.11 9.83 2.64
CA CYS A 109 6.93 10.49 1.35
C CYS A 109 7.72 9.77 0.27
N ILE A 110 7.04 9.27 -0.76
CA ILE A 110 7.62 8.59 -1.92
C ILE A 110 7.39 9.39 -3.20
N CYS A 111 8.24 9.14 -4.19
CA CYS A 111 8.00 9.68 -5.52
C CYS A 111 6.88 8.92 -6.22
N GLY A 112 6.06 9.65 -6.98
CA GLY A 112 5.03 9.04 -7.81
C GLY A 112 5.61 8.14 -8.90
N PRO A 113 4.78 7.37 -9.62
CA PRO A 113 5.22 6.50 -10.70
C PRO A 113 6.05 7.22 -11.77
N GLY A 114 7.15 6.61 -12.20
CA GLY A 114 8.08 7.19 -13.20
C GLY A 114 9.06 8.22 -12.63
N TYR A 115 9.12 8.38 -11.30
CA TYR A 115 10.06 9.30 -10.65
C TYR A 115 10.85 8.59 -9.54
N GLN A 116 12.11 8.99 -9.39
CA GLN A 116 12.99 8.55 -8.31
C GLN A 116 13.34 9.71 -7.36
N ARG A 117 13.68 9.37 -6.11
CA ARG A 117 14.18 10.37 -5.15
C ARG A 117 15.46 10.99 -5.67
N ARG A 118 15.56 12.31 -5.56
CA ARG A 118 16.81 13.01 -5.84
C ARG A 118 17.88 12.66 -4.79
N PRO A 119 19.17 12.68 -5.15
CA PRO A 119 20.26 12.39 -4.21
C PRO A 119 20.35 13.35 -3.02
N ASP A 120 19.86 14.58 -3.20
CA ASP A 120 19.78 15.62 -2.16
C ASP A 120 18.59 15.41 -1.19
N GLY A 121 17.69 14.47 -1.49
CA GLY A 121 16.48 14.19 -0.70
C GLY A 121 15.35 15.20 -0.90
N GLU A 122 15.55 16.23 -1.74
CA GLU A 122 14.62 17.34 -1.96
C GLU A 122 13.75 17.09 -3.20
N GLY A 123 12.78 16.18 -3.03
CA GLY A 123 11.77 15.87 -4.03
C GLY A 123 12.19 14.79 -5.04
N CYS A 124 11.57 14.86 -6.21
CA CYS A 124 11.57 13.78 -7.20
C CYS A 124 12.16 14.24 -8.53
N VAL A 125 12.90 13.35 -9.18
CA VAL A 125 13.40 13.52 -10.54
C VAL A 125 12.87 12.38 -11.39
N ASP A 126 12.56 12.71 -12.63
CA ASP A 126 12.17 11.75 -13.66
C ASP A 126 13.15 10.57 -13.70
N GLU A 127 12.63 9.35 -13.61
CA GLU A 127 13.43 8.14 -13.79
C GLU A 127 13.60 7.90 -15.28
N ASN A 128 14.84 7.90 -15.79
CA ASN A 128 15.07 7.62 -17.19
C ASN A 128 15.06 6.11 -17.45
N GLU A 129 13.91 5.54 -17.81
CA GLU A 129 13.77 4.09 -18.01
C GLU A 129 14.62 3.58 -19.17
N CYS A 130 14.89 4.42 -20.17
CA CYS A 130 15.78 4.07 -21.28
C CYS A 130 17.23 3.86 -20.83
N GLN A 131 17.64 4.46 -19.70
CA GLN A 131 18.94 4.28 -19.10
C GLN A 131 18.93 3.18 -18.03
N THR A 132 17.90 3.15 -17.18
CA THR A 132 17.84 2.19 -16.06
C THR A 132 17.48 0.78 -16.51
N LYS A 133 16.75 0.63 -17.63
CA LYS A 133 16.27 -0.65 -18.17
C LYS A 133 16.67 -0.82 -19.65
N PRO A 134 17.92 -1.25 -19.94
CA PRO A 134 18.34 -1.52 -21.31
C PRO A 134 17.45 -2.58 -21.98
N GLY A 135 17.00 -2.30 -23.21
CA GLY A 135 16.16 -3.21 -23.98
C GLY A 135 14.67 -3.19 -23.61
N ILE A 136 14.20 -2.21 -22.84
CA ILE A 136 12.79 -2.07 -22.45
C ILE A 136 11.83 -2.01 -23.64
N CYS A 137 12.23 -1.33 -24.72
CA CYS A 137 11.53 -1.32 -26.00
C CYS A 137 12.07 -2.44 -26.91
N GLU A 138 11.54 -3.66 -26.78
CA GLU A 138 11.86 -4.73 -27.73
C GLU A 138 11.40 -4.34 -29.15
N ASN A 139 12.28 -4.44 -30.15
CA ASN A 139 12.02 -4.05 -31.55
C ASN A 139 11.74 -2.55 -31.76
N GLY A 140 12.28 -1.68 -30.92
CA GLY A 140 12.23 -0.23 -31.10
C GLY A 140 13.33 0.52 -30.37
N ARG A 141 13.26 1.85 -30.45
CA ARG A 141 14.10 2.79 -29.72
C ARG A 141 13.31 3.39 -28.57
N CYS A 142 13.90 3.37 -27.37
CA CYS A 142 13.32 4.04 -26.21
C CYS A 142 13.55 5.55 -26.26
N LEU A 143 12.50 6.31 -25.97
CA LEU A 143 12.49 7.76 -25.82
C LEU A 143 11.98 8.11 -24.41
N ASN A 144 12.82 8.77 -23.63
CA ASN A 144 12.45 9.17 -22.28
C ASN A 144 11.46 10.35 -22.30
N THR A 145 10.39 10.27 -21.52
CA THR A 145 9.41 11.35 -21.34
C THR A 145 9.27 11.67 -19.86
N ARG A 146 8.51 12.70 -19.48
CA ARG A 146 8.33 13.02 -18.06
C ARG A 146 7.34 12.07 -17.40
N GLY A 147 7.80 11.29 -16.42
CA GLY A 147 7.05 10.31 -15.65
C GLY A 147 6.81 8.98 -16.38
N SER A 148 7.43 8.77 -17.54
CA SER A 148 7.32 7.55 -18.34
C SER A 148 8.32 7.57 -19.49
N TYR A 149 8.25 6.57 -20.37
CA TYR A 149 8.95 6.51 -21.64
C TYR A 149 7.97 6.17 -22.78
N THR A 150 8.42 6.35 -24.01
CA THR A 150 7.74 5.85 -25.21
C THR A 150 8.69 5.05 -26.09
N CYS A 151 8.14 4.11 -26.85
CA CYS A 151 8.88 3.28 -27.79
C CYS A 151 8.61 3.74 -29.24
N GLU A 152 9.66 4.19 -29.92
CA GLU A 152 9.67 4.41 -31.36
C GLU A 152 9.95 3.07 -32.06
N CYS A 153 8.93 2.46 -32.64
CA CYS A 153 9.00 1.11 -33.17
C CYS A 153 9.69 1.04 -34.55
N ASN A 154 10.42 -0.06 -34.78
CA ASN A 154 11.03 -0.35 -36.07
C ASN A 154 9.97 -0.72 -37.13
N ASP A 155 10.35 -0.73 -38.40
CA ASP A 155 9.45 -1.09 -39.52
C ASP A 155 8.77 -2.46 -39.30
N GLY A 156 7.45 -2.47 -39.51
CA GLY A 156 6.61 -3.67 -39.30
C GLY A 156 6.08 -3.83 -37.88
N PHE A 157 6.50 -2.98 -36.94
CA PHE A 157 5.98 -2.94 -35.57
C PHE A 157 5.17 -1.66 -35.34
N THR A 158 4.17 -1.75 -34.48
CA THR A 158 3.31 -0.62 -34.11
C THR A 158 3.32 -0.44 -32.61
N ALA A 159 3.34 0.82 -32.15
CA ALA A 159 3.28 1.12 -30.72
C ALA A 159 1.97 0.60 -30.10
N SER A 160 2.06 0.08 -28.88
CA SER A 160 0.90 -0.25 -28.04
C SER A 160 0.03 1.00 -27.80
N PRO A 161 -1.23 0.84 -27.34
CA PRO A 161 -2.07 1.98 -26.97
C PRO A 161 -1.45 2.91 -25.92
N THR A 162 -0.62 2.35 -25.03
CA THR A 162 0.16 3.03 -23.99
C THR A 162 1.50 3.57 -24.50
N GLN A 163 1.88 3.27 -25.74
CA GLN A 163 3.12 3.69 -26.43
C GLN A 163 4.42 3.21 -25.77
N ASP A 164 4.37 2.19 -24.91
CA ASP A 164 5.49 1.66 -24.12
C ASP A 164 5.96 0.27 -24.59
N GLU A 165 5.31 -0.30 -25.61
CA GLU A 165 5.69 -1.57 -26.21
C GLU A 165 5.53 -1.51 -27.74
N CYS A 166 6.35 -2.27 -28.47
CA CYS A 166 6.24 -2.43 -29.91
C CYS A 166 5.62 -3.79 -30.25
N LEU A 167 4.38 -3.76 -30.73
CA LEU A 167 3.62 -4.93 -31.13
C LEU A 167 3.97 -5.32 -32.56
N ASP A 168 4.22 -6.62 -32.77
CA ASP A 168 4.54 -7.19 -34.09
C ASP A 168 3.27 -7.27 -34.94
N ASN A 169 3.12 -6.35 -35.89
CA ASN A 169 2.02 -6.30 -36.83
C ASN A 169 2.44 -6.77 -38.24
N ARG A 170 3.60 -7.43 -38.35
CA ARG A 170 4.03 -8.02 -39.60
C ARG A 170 3.05 -9.14 -39.95
N GLU A 171 2.70 -9.23 -41.23
CA GLU A 171 1.86 -10.30 -41.76
C GLU A 171 2.72 -11.31 -42.52
N GLY A 172 2.41 -12.59 -42.36
CA GLY A 172 3.20 -13.68 -42.92
C GLY A 172 2.43 -14.98 -42.99
N TYR A 173 2.95 -15.92 -43.77
CA TYR A 173 2.34 -17.24 -43.89
C TYR A 173 2.55 -18.07 -42.63
N CYS A 174 1.49 -18.73 -42.18
CA CYS A 174 1.55 -19.65 -41.05
C CYS A 174 1.76 -21.09 -41.54
N PHE A 175 2.67 -21.83 -40.90
CA PHE A 175 3.01 -23.21 -41.25
C PHE A 175 2.76 -24.13 -40.06
N THR A 176 2.04 -25.23 -40.29
CA THR A 176 1.75 -26.22 -39.22
C THR A 176 2.81 -27.32 -39.11
N GLU A 177 3.72 -27.42 -40.09
CA GLU A 177 4.84 -28.36 -40.13
C GLU A 177 6.18 -27.65 -40.36
N VAL A 178 7.17 -28.00 -39.53
CA VAL A 178 8.56 -27.54 -39.61
C VAL A 178 9.49 -28.75 -39.48
N LEU A 179 10.46 -28.88 -40.39
CA LEU A 179 11.51 -29.89 -40.36
C LEU A 179 12.87 -29.19 -40.31
N GLN A 180 13.71 -29.51 -39.31
CA GLN A 180 15.07 -28.95 -39.17
C GLN A 180 15.15 -27.41 -39.34
N ASN A 181 14.27 -26.67 -38.64
CA ASN A 181 14.11 -25.20 -38.75
C ASN A 181 13.67 -24.66 -40.13
N MET A 182 13.14 -25.52 -41.00
CA MET A 182 12.56 -25.11 -42.29
C MET A 182 11.05 -25.37 -42.34
N CYS A 183 10.31 -24.33 -42.71
CA CYS A 183 8.85 -24.37 -42.83
C CYS A 183 8.45 -25.13 -44.08
N GLN A 184 7.56 -26.10 -43.92
CA GLN A 184 7.11 -26.93 -45.04
C GLN A 184 6.02 -26.18 -45.82
N ILE A 185 6.35 -25.76 -47.03
CA ILE A 185 5.48 -24.92 -47.88
C ILE A 185 4.10 -25.58 -48.11
N GLY A 186 4.04 -26.92 -48.22
CA GLY A 186 2.79 -27.66 -48.40
C GLY A 186 1.82 -27.59 -47.21
N SER A 187 2.30 -27.16 -46.04
CA SER A 187 1.56 -27.02 -44.77
C SER A 187 1.13 -25.57 -44.51
N SER A 188 1.37 -24.68 -45.47
CA SER A 188 1.14 -23.24 -45.35
C SER A 188 -0.33 -22.88 -45.52
N ASN A 189 -0.85 -22.01 -44.64
CA ASN A 189 -2.09 -21.30 -44.90
C ASN A 189 -1.81 -20.18 -45.94
N ARG A 190 -2.66 -20.07 -46.97
CA ARG A 190 -2.49 -19.08 -48.06
C ARG A 190 -2.86 -17.66 -47.65
N ASN A 191 -3.57 -17.49 -46.53
CA ASN A 191 -3.87 -16.17 -46.00
C ASN A 191 -2.72 -15.73 -45.08
N PRO A 192 -2.16 -14.53 -45.30
CA PRO A 192 -1.18 -13.98 -44.40
C PRO A 192 -1.87 -13.62 -43.08
N VAL A 193 -1.21 -13.94 -41.97
CA VAL A 193 -1.67 -13.69 -40.60
C VAL A 193 -0.49 -13.13 -39.80
N THR A 194 -0.75 -12.56 -38.63
CA THR A 194 0.29 -12.15 -37.69
C THR A 194 0.96 -13.35 -37.03
N LYS A 195 2.16 -13.12 -36.46
CA LYS A 195 2.91 -14.17 -35.75
C LYS A 195 2.15 -14.69 -34.55
N SER A 196 1.46 -13.82 -33.82
CA SER A 196 0.63 -14.19 -32.68
C SER A 196 -0.55 -15.05 -33.12
N GLU A 197 -1.31 -14.66 -34.16
CA GLU A 197 -2.40 -15.49 -34.70
C GLU A 197 -1.92 -16.89 -35.09
N CYS A 198 -0.79 -16.98 -35.79
CA CYS A 198 -0.23 -18.27 -36.17
C CYS A 198 0.19 -19.13 -34.97
N CYS A 199 1.02 -18.59 -34.08
CA CYS A 199 1.61 -19.36 -33.00
C CYS A 199 0.62 -19.66 -31.87
N CYS A 200 -0.33 -18.76 -31.62
CA CYS A 200 -1.37 -18.96 -30.61
C CYS A 200 -2.48 -19.90 -31.09
N ASP A 201 -2.62 -20.16 -32.39
CA ASP A 201 -3.56 -21.13 -32.96
C ASP A 201 -2.90 -22.46 -33.40
N GLY A 202 -1.74 -22.79 -32.84
CA GLY A 202 -1.10 -24.10 -33.05
C GLY A 202 -0.23 -24.21 -34.31
N GLY A 203 0.08 -23.09 -34.95
CA GLY A 203 1.16 -23.00 -35.92
C GLY A 203 2.53 -23.33 -35.30
N ARG A 204 3.46 -23.79 -36.14
CA ARG A 204 4.82 -24.18 -35.74
C ARG A 204 5.89 -23.25 -36.28
N GLY A 205 5.62 -22.58 -37.39
CA GLY A 205 6.51 -21.57 -37.97
C GLY A 205 5.71 -20.49 -38.68
N TRP A 206 6.28 -19.30 -38.77
CA TRP A 206 5.59 -18.13 -39.29
C TRP A 206 6.51 -17.23 -40.11
N GLY A 207 5.95 -16.62 -41.15
CA GLY A 207 6.61 -15.57 -41.94
C GLY A 207 7.59 -16.08 -43.00
N PRO A 208 8.18 -15.17 -43.79
CA PRO A 208 9.01 -15.51 -44.94
C PRO A 208 10.35 -16.17 -44.56
N HIS A 209 10.84 -15.93 -43.35
CA HIS A 209 12.10 -16.49 -42.84
C HIS A 209 11.90 -17.71 -41.94
N CYS A 210 10.69 -18.27 -41.86
CA CYS A 210 10.34 -19.38 -40.98
C CYS A 210 10.75 -19.15 -39.51
N GLU A 211 10.18 -18.12 -38.90
CA GLU A 211 10.36 -17.88 -37.47
C GLU A 211 9.59 -18.95 -36.69
N ILE A 212 10.30 -19.76 -35.89
CA ILE A 212 9.70 -20.87 -35.14
C ILE A 212 8.84 -20.34 -34.00
N CYS A 213 7.64 -20.89 -33.88
CA CYS A 213 6.72 -20.55 -32.79
C CYS A 213 7.27 -21.05 -31.44
N PRO A 214 7.15 -20.25 -30.37
CA PRO A 214 7.60 -20.67 -29.05
C PRO A 214 6.78 -21.87 -28.55
N PHE A 215 7.43 -22.78 -27.81
CA PHE A 215 6.75 -23.96 -27.26
C PHE A 215 5.75 -23.58 -26.18
N GLN A 216 4.59 -24.25 -26.19
CA GLN A 216 3.55 -24.07 -25.17
C GLN A 216 4.12 -24.29 -23.76
N GLY A 217 3.74 -23.41 -22.83
CA GLY A 217 4.23 -23.43 -21.44
C GLY A 217 5.52 -22.64 -21.19
N THR A 218 6.25 -22.23 -22.25
CA THR A 218 7.42 -21.36 -22.10
C THR A 218 7.03 -19.91 -21.82
N VAL A 219 7.95 -19.13 -21.23
CA VAL A 219 7.76 -17.68 -21.00
C VAL A 219 7.52 -16.94 -22.31
N ALA A 220 8.24 -17.30 -23.37
CA ALA A 220 8.07 -16.72 -24.70
C ALA A 220 6.66 -16.96 -25.28
N PHE A 221 6.09 -18.17 -25.07
CA PHE A 221 4.72 -18.45 -25.50
C PHE A 221 3.69 -17.66 -24.69
N LYS A 222 3.87 -17.54 -23.36
CA LYS A 222 2.97 -16.72 -22.52
C LYS A 222 3.02 -15.24 -22.87
N LYS A 223 4.18 -14.73 -23.29
CA LYS A 223 4.34 -13.34 -23.75
C LYS A 223 3.64 -13.11 -25.10
N LEU A 224 3.80 -14.03 -26.04
CA LEU A 224 3.18 -13.94 -27.37
C LEU A 224 1.66 -14.21 -27.34
N CYS A 225 1.19 -15.07 -26.43
CA CYS A 225 -0.19 -15.53 -26.32
C CYS A 225 -0.75 -15.31 -24.90
N PRO A 226 -0.91 -14.04 -24.46
CA PRO A 226 -1.28 -13.72 -23.08
C PRO A 226 -2.69 -14.23 -22.69
N HIS A 227 -3.61 -14.31 -23.66
CA HIS A 227 -4.99 -14.76 -23.46
C HIS A 227 -5.20 -16.27 -23.74
N GLY A 228 -4.14 -17.02 -24.02
CA GLY A 228 -4.21 -18.44 -24.32
C GLY A 228 -4.47 -18.75 -25.79
N ARG A 229 -4.88 -19.99 -26.08
CA ARG A 229 -5.01 -20.50 -27.45
C ARG A 229 -6.21 -19.85 -28.16
N GLY A 230 -5.97 -19.32 -29.36
CA GLY A 230 -7.01 -18.74 -30.22
C GLY A 230 -7.38 -17.28 -29.97
N PHE A 231 -6.63 -16.55 -29.13
CA PHE A 231 -6.83 -15.12 -28.87
C PHE A 231 -5.60 -14.31 -29.30
N MET A 232 -5.82 -13.19 -29.99
CA MET A 232 -4.77 -12.29 -30.46
C MET A 232 -4.09 -11.55 -29.29
N THR A 233 -2.92 -10.95 -29.54
CA THR A 233 -2.24 -10.04 -28.60
C THR A 233 -3.10 -8.85 -28.18
N ASN A 234 -4.12 -8.50 -28.98
CA ASN A 234 -5.09 -7.43 -28.70
C ASN A 234 -6.43 -7.92 -28.13
N GLY A 235 -6.57 -9.22 -27.79
CA GLY A 235 -7.77 -9.77 -27.17
C GLY A 235 -8.98 -9.97 -28.10
N ALA A 236 -8.79 -9.90 -29.43
CA ALA A 236 -9.77 -10.29 -30.44
C ALA A 236 -9.60 -11.76 -30.85
#